data_AF-A0AAN9B4Z0-F1
#
_entry.id   AF-A0AAN9B4Z0-F1
#
_cell.length_a   1.000
_cell.length_b   1.000
_cell.length_c   1.000
_cell.angle_alpha   90.00
_cell.angle_beta   90.00
_cell.angle_gamma   90.00
#
_symmetry.space_group_name_H-M   'P 1'
#
loop_
_entity.id
_entity.type
_entity.pdbx_description
1 polymer ?
#
loop_
_entity_poly.entity_id
_entity_poly.type
_entity_poly.pdbx_seq_one_letter_code
_entity_poly.pdbx_strand_id
1 'polypeptide(L)'
;MAKKELFLGATFSSYEDFNTAFKAYCASTYQKFVIGACKKIATVNKHLGESSQGMRKPLFPDKIVYSYLSYRCIRQGVHKTTSKGIRKTTSHKSGCEAMMYVRGDREKGILEIRKLVTDHNHPIGPDVTYRKADRIRKNPQKKKDQAQQSSGRTVGVTELQTMVKSVIPPLTNDLHKGQAGRIGIIGGCQEYTGAPYFSAITALKVGADLAHVFCTKEAAPVIKSYSPELIVHPILDHVNALAEFEKWLPRLHTLVVGPGLGRDTEVLKTVSSVIQNCKARGIPLVIDADGLFLITESPELVVSYTNTVLTPNVVEFQRLFDKMIGERPGQNQDLAANTKLLAQCMGNLTILQKGSEDIISDGNTVIMCSTDGCPRRCGGQGDLLSGSTGVFYNWAVKKSADGTAILGPGVLAGYMACRLIRECSRRAFTSNGRSMVASDLIPHIHQSFDDIFV
;
A
#
# COMPACT_ATOMS: atom_id res chain seq x y z
N MET A 1 -30.66 -13.62 -0.14
CA MET A 1 -30.48 -12.34 0.59
C MET A 1 -29.00 -11.99 0.56
N ALA A 2 -28.63 -10.81 0.07
CA ALA A 2 -27.23 -10.37 0.04
C ALA A 2 -26.63 -10.39 1.46
N LYS A 3 -25.46 -11.00 1.63
CA LYS A 3 -24.71 -10.90 2.89
C LYS A 3 -24.31 -9.43 3.07
N LYS A 4 -24.87 -8.75 4.06
CA LYS A 4 -24.41 -7.40 4.44
C LYS A 4 -23.03 -7.52 5.10
N GLU A 5 -22.03 -6.87 4.53
CA GLU A 5 -20.66 -6.86 5.06
C GLU A 5 -20.49 -5.81 6.17
N LEU A 6 -19.51 -6.00 7.06
CA LEU A 6 -19.17 -5.04 8.10
C LEU A 6 -18.04 -4.11 7.63
N PHE A 7 -18.36 -2.84 7.46
CA PHE A 7 -17.41 -1.77 7.19
C PHE A 7 -17.86 -0.49 7.88
N LEU A 8 -16.98 0.51 7.97
CA LEU A 8 -17.33 1.80 8.56
C LEU A 8 -18.47 2.46 7.77
N GLY A 9 -19.58 2.79 8.44
CA GLY A 9 -20.78 3.33 7.81
C GLY A 9 -21.81 2.28 7.40
N ALA A 10 -21.54 0.98 7.56
CA ALA A 10 -22.51 -0.06 7.23
C ALA A 10 -23.77 0.04 8.11
N THR A 11 -24.95 -0.06 7.48
CA THR A 11 -26.26 0.09 8.12
C THR A 11 -27.10 -1.20 8.13
N PHE A 12 -27.76 -1.46 9.25
CA PHE A 12 -28.58 -2.67 9.46
C PHE A 12 -29.99 -2.29 9.92
N SER A 13 -30.99 -2.95 9.32
CA SER A 13 -32.43 -2.74 9.56
C SER A 13 -32.94 -3.42 10.83
N SER A 14 -32.16 -4.35 11.39
CA SER A 14 -32.48 -5.06 12.63
C SER A 14 -31.21 -5.44 13.37
N TYR A 15 -31.32 -5.74 14.67
CA TYR A 15 -30.20 -6.32 15.43
C TYR A 15 -29.81 -7.71 14.91
N GLU A 16 -30.76 -8.48 14.38
CA GLU A 16 -30.51 -9.83 13.86
C GLU A 16 -29.68 -9.81 12.57
N ASP A 17 -29.95 -8.86 11.68
CA ASP A 17 -29.16 -8.62 10.46
C ASP A 17 -27.72 -8.27 10.83
N PHE A 18 -27.56 -7.34 11.77
CA PHE A 18 -26.25 -6.95 12.30
C PHE A 18 -25.54 -8.12 12.95
N ASN A 19 -26.22 -8.89 13.81
CA ASN A 19 -25.62 -10.01 14.53
C ASN A 19 -25.18 -11.13 13.58
N THR A 20 -25.91 -11.34 12.47
CA THR A 20 -25.54 -12.30 11.43
C THR A 20 -24.27 -11.85 10.70
N ALA A 21 -24.21 -10.59 10.28
CA ALA A 21 -23.01 -9.99 9.67
C ALA A 21 -21.82 -9.99 10.64
N PHE A 22 -22.05 -9.65 11.91
CA PHE A 22 -21.08 -9.66 13.00
C PHE A 22 -20.48 -11.05 13.25
N LYS A 23 -21.32 -12.09 13.34
CA LYS A 23 -20.85 -13.47 13.50
C LYS A 23 -20.07 -13.94 12.28
N ALA A 24 -20.56 -13.63 11.07
CA ALA A 24 -19.86 -13.98 9.83
C ALA A 24 -18.48 -13.32 9.77
N TYR A 25 -18.40 -12.04 10.12
CA TYR A 25 -17.14 -11.30 10.21
C TYR A 25 -16.18 -11.95 11.21
N CYS A 26 -16.60 -12.17 12.46
CA CYS A 26 -15.75 -12.79 13.49
C CYS A 26 -15.25 -14.19 13.08
N ALA A 27 -16.09 -14.95 12.36
CA ALA A 27 -15.72 -16.26 11.84
C ALA A 27 -14.72 -16.16 10.68
N SER A 28 -14.90 -15.19 9.78
CA SER A 28 -14.03 -14.98 8.61
C SER A 28 -12.68 -14.33 8.94
N THR A 29 -12.63 -13.45 9.94
CA THR A 29 -11.42 -12.72 10.33
C THR A 29 -10.68 -13.35 11.50
N TYR A 30 -11.26 -14.39 12.11
CA TYR A 30 -10.81 -14.99 13.38
C TYR A 30 -10.72 -13.99 14.54
N GLN A 31 -11.31 -12.80 14.40
CA GLN A 31 -11.34 -11.77 15.43
C GLN A 31 -12.48 -12.04 16.40
N LYS A 32 -12.16 -12.12 17.68
CA LYS A 32 -13.16 -12.29 18.75
C LYS A 32 -13.34 -10.99 19.51
N PHE A 33 -14.55 -10.43 19.40
CA PHE A 33 -14.95 -9.26 20.16
C PHE A 33 -15.91 -9.64 21.30
N VAL A 34 -15.85 -8.87 22.38
CA VAL A 34 -16.87 -8.85 23.44
C VAL A 34 -17.47 -7.46 23.53
N ILE A 35 -18.72 -7.40 23.98
CA ILE A 35 -19.39 -6.14 24.28
C ILE A 35 -18.67 -5.52 25.49
N GLY A 36 -17.96 -4.42 25.26
CA GLY A 36 -17.30 -3.62 26.29
C GLY A 36 -18.24 -2.57 26.91
N ALA A 37 -19.21 -2.07 26.15
CA ALA A 37 -20.26 -1.18 26.66
C ALA A 37 -21.51 -1.25 25.77
N CYS A 38 -22.70 -1.04 26.33
CA CYS A 38 -23.94 -0.98 25.55
C CYS A 38 -25.03 -0.20 26.29
N LYS A 39 -26.03 0.28 25.56
CA LYS A 39 -27.26 0.86 26.15
C LYS A 39 -28.49 0.39 25.40
N LYS A 40 -29.39 -0.32 26.08
CA LYS A 40 -30.62 -0.87 25.50
C LYS A 40 -31.65 0.23 25.19
N ILE A 41 -32.41 0.06 24.12
CA ILE A 41 -33.48 0.99 23.75
C ILE A 41 -34.59 1.03 24.79
N ALA A 42 -34.96 -0.10 25.39
CA ALA A 42 -35.93 -0.13 26.48
C ALA A 42 -35.56 0.82 27.64
N THR A 43 -34.26 0.95 27.95
CA THR A 43 -33.77 1.89 28.96
C THR A 43 -33.83 3.35 28.49
N VAL A 44 -33.58 3.60 27.20
CA VAL A 44 -33.66 4.95 26.62
C VAL A 44 -35.09 5.45 26.53
N ASN A 45 -36.02 4.57 26.14
CA ASN A 45 -37.44 4.89 26.02
C ASN A 45 -38.11 5.06 27.41
N LYS A 46 -37.54 4.47 28.47
CA LYS A 46 -38.03 4.67 29.85
C LYS A 46 -37.88 6.11 30.37
N HIS A 47 -37.01 6.93 29.76
CA HIS A 47 -36.82 8.34 30.14
C HIS A 47 -37.72 9.31 29.34
N LEU A 48 -38.64 8.81 28.52
CA LEU A 48 -39.66 9.60 27.83
C LEU A 48 -40.97 9.68 28.65
N GLY A 49 -40.85 9.86 29.96
CA GLY A 49 -41.99 9.99 30.87
C GLY A 49 -42.64 11.37 30.79
N GLU A 50 -43.90 11.37 30.35
CA GLU A 50 -45.01 12.29 30.68
C GLU A 50 -44.71 13.79 30.75
N SER A 51 -44.85 14.49 29.62
CA SER A 51 -45.31 15.89 29.61
C SER A 51 -46.79 15.91 29.26
N SER A 52 -47.55 16.76 29.94
CA SER A 52 -49.02 16.90 29.98
C SER A 52 -49.74 17.24 28.65
N GLN A 53 -49.12 16.99 27.50
CA GLN A 53 -49.72 17.10 26.17
C GLN A 53 -49.17 16.01 25.23
N GLY A 54 -49.83 14.85 25.20
CA GLY A 54 -49.67 13.82 24.16
C GLY A 54 -48.48 12.86 24.34
N MET A 55 -48.73 11.56 24.10
CA MET A 55 -47.69 10.53 24.07
C MET A 55 -46.59 10.89 23.06
N ARG A 56 -45.35 11.13 23.53
CA ARG A 56 -44.18 11.21 22.65
C ARG A 56 -43.94 9.82 22.04
N LYS A 57 -43.94 9.73 20.71
CA LYS A 57 -43.60 8.50 19.97
C LYS A 57 -42.25 7.94 20.47
N PRO A 58 -42.08 6.61 20.58
CA PRO A 58 -40.82 6.01 21.00
C PRO A 58 -39.68 6.48 20.08
N LEU A 59 -38.53 6.83 20.67
CA LEU A 59 -37.37 7.38 19.94
C LEU A 59 -36.69 6.37 19.01
N PHE A 60 -37.00 5.09 19.14
CA PHE A 60 -36.45 4.01 18.33
C PHE A 60 -37.49 2.91 18.10
N PRO A 61 -37.52 2.26 16.93
CA PRO A 61 -38.41 1.14 16.64
C PRO A 61 -37.99 -0.16 17.35
N ASP A 62 -38.96 -1.04 17.63
CA ASP A 62 -38.77 -2.30 18.39
C ASP A 62 -37.80 -3.30 17.75
N LYS A 63 -37.51 -3.14 16.46
CA LYS A 63 -36.57 -3.99 15.70
C LYS A 63 -35.10 -3.80 16.09
N ILE A 64 -34.79 -2.74 16.84
CA ILE A 64 -33.46 -2.47 17.36
C ILE A 64 -33.45 -2.70 18.88
N VAL A 65 -32.49 -3.49 19.35
CA VAL A 65 -32.35 -3.82 20.78
C VAL A 65 -31.49 -2.80 21.52
N TYR A 66 -30.49 -2.23 20.85
CA TYR A 66 -29.48 -1.36 21.45
C TYR A 66 -29.39 0.01 20.77
N SER A 67 -29.35 1.06 21.57
CA SER A 67 -29.08 2.44 21.11
C SER A 67 -27.60 2.64 20.77
N TYR A 68 -26.71 1.91 21.43
CA TYR A 68 -25.33 1.71 20.99
C TYR A 68 -24.75 0.41 21.54
N LEU A 69 -23.75 -0.12 20.84
CA LEU A 69 -22.91 -1.25 21.23
C LEU A 69 -21.45 -0.87 20.98
N SER A 70 -20.60 -1.08 21.98
CA SER A 70 -19.15 -0.98 21.85
C SER A 70 -18.57 -2.36 22.08
N TYR A 71 -17.77 -2.80 21.13
CA TYR A 71 -17.06 -4.06 21.12
C TYR A 71 -15.57 -3.83 21.30
N ARG A 72 -14.91 -4.71 22.06
CA ARG A 72 -13.46 -4.73 22.26
C ARG A 72 -12.91 -6.13 22.03
N CYS A 73 -11.69 -6.22 21.50
CA CYS A 73 -11.03 -7.51 21.30
C CYS A 73 -10.74 -8.25 22.63
N ILE A 74 -10.75 -9.59 22.60
CA ILE A 74 -10.41 -10.48 23.72
C ILE A 74 -8.99 -11.07 23.55
N ARG A 75 -8.20 -11.19 24.64
CA ARG A 75 -7.06 -12.14 24.73
C ARG A 75 -7.30 -13.19 25.83
N GLN A 76 -6.66 -14.37 25.69
CA GLN A 76 -6.43 -15.36 26.76
C GLN A 76 -6.02 -14.67 28.07
N GLY A 77 -6.67 -15.00 29.20
CA GLY A 77 -6.10 -14.70 30.50
C GLY A 77 -5.07 -15.75 30.89
N VAL A 78 -4.01 -15.26 31.53
CA VAL A 78 -3.05 -16.11 32.22
C VAL A 78 -3.82 -16.88 33.29
N HIS A 79 -3.62 -18.19 33.32
CA HIS A 79 -4.06 -19.04 34.41
C HIS A 79 -3.56 -18.44 35.74
N LYS A 80 -4.47 -17.97 36.60
CA LYS A 80 -4.08 -17.52 37.95
C LYS A 80 -4.22 -18.71 38.89
N THR A 81 -3.14 -19.01 39.61
CA THR A 81 -3.17 -19.90 40.75
C THR A 81 -3.95 -19.22 41.86
N THR A 82 -5.04 -19.84 42.30
CA THR A 82 -5.82 -19.41 43.47
C THR A 82 -5.67 -20.47 44.55
N SER A 83 -6.03 -20.16 45.79
CA SER A 83 -6.09 -21.14 46.90
C SER A 83 -7.02 -22.34 46.63
N LYS A 84 -7.85 -22.28 45.56
CA LYS A 84 -8.75 -23.35 45.11
C LYS A 84 -8.35 -23.96 43.76
N GLY A 85 -7.11 -23.77 43.31
CA GLY A 85 -6.55 -24.32 42.07
C GLY A 85 -6.40 -23.32 40.93
N ILE A 86 -6.04 -23.83 39.75
CA ILE A 86 -5.78 -23.04 38.54
C ILE A 86 -7.11 -22.68 37.87
N ARG A 87 -7.54 -21.41 37.97
CA ARG A 87 -8.73 -20.93 37.25
C ARG A 87 -8.36 -20.21 35.96
N LYS A 88 -9.14 -20.45 34.91
CA LYS A 88 -9.04 -19.76 33.62
C LYS A 88 -9.77 -18.43 33.72
N THR A 89 -9.05 -17.32 33.63
CA THR A 89 -9.64 -15.99 33.54
C THR A 89 -9.62 -15.52 32.09
N THR A 90 -10.61 -14.75 31.66
CA THR A 90 -10.55 -13.96 30.42
C THR A 90 -9.98 -12.60 30.81
N SER A 91 -8.73 -12.29 30.44
CA SER A 91 -8.18 -10.96 30.69
C SER A 91 -8.28 -10.11 29.43
N HIS A 92 -8.87 -8.92 29.54
CA HIS A 92 -8.71 -7.89 28.52
C HIS A 92 -7.24 -7.45 28.50
N LYS A 93 -6.59 -7.46 27.33
CA LYS A 93 -5.30 -6.76 27.20
C LYS A 93 -5.60 -5.27 27.22
N SER A 94 -5.08 -4.54 28.20
CA SER A 94 -5.02 -3.09 28.11
C SER A 94 -4.19 -2.71 26.88
N GLY A 95 -4.76 -1.86 26.01
CA GLY A 95 -4.04 -1.32 24.85
C GLY A 95 -4.16 -2.12 23.54
N CYS A 96 -5.09 -3.06 23.37
CA CYS A 96 -5.48 -3.49 22.02
C CYS A 96 -6.43 -2.45 21.41
N GLU A 97 -6.09 -1.93 20.23
CA GLU A 97 -6.83 -0.83 19.60
C GLU A 97 -8.05 -1.33 18.81
N ALA A 98 -8.12 -2.63 18.50
CA ALA A 98 -9.26 -3.24 17.82
C ALA A 98 -10.56 -3.04 18.60
N MET A 99 -11.48 -2.29 18.00
CA MET A 99 -12.76 -1.94 18.57
C MET A 99 -13.81 -1.69 17.49
N MET A 100 -15.07 -1.99 17.80
CA MET A 100 -16.19 -1.66 16.93
C MET A 100 -17.24 -0.89 17.73
N TYR A 101 -17.71 0.24 17.20
CA TYR A 101 -18.77 1.03 17.78
C TYR A 101 -19.95 1.10 16.81
N VAL A 102 -21.10 0.62 17.28
CA VAL A 102 -22.35 0.57 16.53
C VAL A 102 -23.35 1.47 17.24
N ARG A 103 -24.02 2.34 16.50
CA ARG A 103 -24.99 3.30 17.03
C ARG A 103 -26.33 3.13 16.33
N GLY A 104 -27.42 3.16 17.08
CA GLY A 104 -28.76 3.25 16.51
C GLY A 104 -29.06 4.68 16.05
N ASP A 105 -29.56 4.81 14.83
CA ASP A 105 -30.19 6.02 14.30
C ASP A 105 -31.67 6.04 14.72
N ARG A 106 -32.09 7.16 15.31
CA ARG A 106 -33.43 7.35 15.88
C ARG A 106 -34.50 7.54 14.81
N GLU A 107 -34.17 8.26 13.74
CA GLU A 107 -35.13 8.65 12.71
C GLU A 107 -35.28 7.55 11.67
N LYS A 108 -34.16 6.93 11.30
CA LYS A 108 -34.12 5.92 10.24
C LYS A 108 -34.39 4.51 10.76
N GLY A 109 -34.32 4.28 12.07
CA GLY A 109 -34.54 2.96 12.66
C GLY A 109 -33.52 1.93 12.19
N ILE A 110 -32.26 2.35 12.04
CA ILE A 110 -31.14 1.51 11.60
C ILE A 110 -30.01 1.48 12.64
N LEU A 111 -29.23 0.41 12.65
CA LEU A 111 -27.93 0.33 13.33
C LEU A 111 -26.83 0.68 12.35
N GLU A 112 -25.94 1.59 12.71
CA GLU A 112 -24.82 2.03 11.88
C GLU A 112 -23.49 1.78 12.58
N ILE A 113 -22.51 1.24 11.85
CA ILE A 113 -21.13 1.12 12.34
C ILE A 113 -20.45 2.47 12.22
N ARG A 114 -20.20 3.13 13.36
CA ARG A 114 -19.59 4.46 13.43
C ARG A 114 -18.09 4.45 13.73
N LYS A 115 -17.56 3.32 14.18
CA LYS A 115 -16.12 3.08 14.32
C LYS A 115 -15.84 1.60 14.10
N LEU A 116 -14.84 1.28 13.29
CA LEU A 116 -14.33 -0.06 13.11
C LEU A 116 -12.81 0.02 13.01
N VAL A 117 -12.13 -0.35 14.09
CA VAL A 117 -10.69 -0.52 14.13
C VAL A 117 -10.44 -2.01 14.19
N THR A 118 -9.74 -2.51 13.18
CA THR A 118 -9.45 -3.93 13.02
C THR A 118 -7.98 -4.24 13.30
N ASP A 119 -7.19 -3.25 13.68
CA ASP A 119 -5.77 -3.42 13.98
C ASP A 119 -5.58 -4.05 15.35
N HIS A 120 -4.82 -5.14 15.37
CA HIS A 120 -4.44 -5.82 16.59
C HIS A 120 -2.94 -5.68 16.81
N ASN A 121 -2.57 -5.31 18.02
CA ASN A 121 -1.17 -5.39 18.48
C ASN A 121 -0.82 -6.79 19.01
N HIS A 122 -1.44 -7.83 18.44
CA HIS A 122 -1.23 -9.24 18.77
C HIS A 122 -1.63 -10.13 17.58
N PRO A 123 -1.12 -11.37 17.50
CA PRO A 123 -1.48 -12.32 16.44
C PRO A 123 -2.98 -12.65 16.42
N ILE A 124 -3.51 -12.94 15.22
CA ILE A 124 -4.88 -13.36 14.93
C ILE A 124 -4.80 -14.51 13.91
N GLY A 125 -5.63 -15.54 14.02
CA GLY A 125 -5.66 -16.62 13.02
C GLY A 125 -6.49 -17.83 13.46
N PRO A 126 -6.75 -18.77 12.53
CA PRO A 126 -7.43 -20.04 12.83
C PRO A 126 -6.62 -20.88 13.82
N ASP A 127 -5.29 -20.79 13.75
CA ASP A 127 -4.33 -21.54 14.56
C ASP A 127 -4.04 -20.86 15.91
N VAL A 128 -4.60 -19.67 16.15
CA VAL A 128 -4.67 -19.04 17.48
C VAL A 128 -5.78 -19.74 18.29
N THR A 129 -5.72 -21.07 18.36
CA THR A 129 -6.63 -21.91 19.12
C THR A 129 -5.96 -22.43 20.39
N TYR A 130 -6.42 -21.83 21.48
CA TYR A 130 -6.85 -22.55 22.69
C TYR A 130 -6.79 -24.08 22.56
N ARG A 131 -5.80 -24.73 23.18
CA ARG A 131 -5.85 -26.18 23.43
C ARG A 131 -7.13 -26.51 24.20
N LYS A 132 -8.09 -27.12 23.51
CA LYS A 132 -9.02 -28.11 24.08
C LYS A 132 -9.11 -29.26 23.06
N ALA A 133 -9.01 -30.47 23.59
CA ALA A 133 -8.83 -31.78 22.96
C ALA A 133 -9.68 -32.10 21.69
N ASP A 134 -9.13 -33.03 20.91
CA ASP A 134 -9.62 -33.62 19.65
C ASP A 134 -11.05 -34.18 19.66
N ARG A 135 -11.72 -34.18 18.48
CA ARG A 135 -12.35 -35.36 17.82
C ARG A 135 -13.03 -35.04 16.46
N ILE A 136 -12.57 -35.75 15.42
CA ILE A 136 -13.28 -36.47 14.32
C ILE A 136 -14.03 -35.72 13.18
N ARG A 137 -13.49 -35.94 11.96
CA ARG A 137 -14.05 -36.10 10.58
C ARG A 137 -15.48 -35.63 10.21
N LYS A 138 -15.60 -34.88 9.10
CA LYS A 138 -16.09 -35.32 7.75
C LYS A 138 -16.19 -34.14 6.75
N ASN A 139 -15.75 -34.37 5.52
CA ASN A 139 -16.16 -33.66 4.28
C ASN A 139 -17.51 -34.28 3.80
N PRO A 140 -18.35 -33.74 2.87
CA PRO A 140 -17.93 -33.06 1.63
C PRO A 140 -18.91 -32.02 0.96
N GLN A 141 -18.36 -31.33 -0.05
CA GLN A 141 -18.92 -31.08 -1.41
C GLN A 141 -19.72 -29.80 -1.81
N LYS A 142 -19.18 -29.15 -2.89
CA LYS A 142 -19.83 -28.53 -4.09
C LYS A 142 -20.72 -27.29 -3.86
N LYS A 143 -20.81 -26.26 -4.73
CA LYS A 143 -20.66 -26.12 -6.19
C LYS A 143 -20.81 -24.62 -6.55
N LYS A 144 -20.10 -24.14 -7.60
CA LYS A 144 -20.58 -23.38 -8.81
C LYS A 144 -21.44 -22.11 -8.62
N ASP A 145 -21.45 -21.07 -9.47
CA ASP A 145 -20.85 -20.73 -10.76
C ASP A 145 -21.16 -19.21 -10.98
N GLN A 146 -20.23 -18.49 -11.65
CA GLN A 146 -20.42 -17.46 -12.71
C GLN A 146 -21.15 -16.10 -12.53
N ALA A 147 -20.66 -15.15 -13.37
CA ALA A 147 -21.28 -13.94 -13.92
C ALA A 147 -21.33 -12.68 -13.02
N GLN A 148 -21.11 -11.43 -13.47
CA GLN A 148 -20.62 -10.79 -14.70
C GLN A 148 -20.50 -9.29 -14.35
N GLN A 149 -19.71 -8.55 -15.15
CA GLN A 149 -19.80 -7.11 -15.41
C GLN A 149 -19.29 -6.08 -14.37
N SER A 150 -18.10 -5.54 -14.72
CA SER A 150 -17.68 -4.13 -14.56
C SER A 150 -18.02 -3.43 -13.24
N SER A 151 -17.27 -3.78 -12.20
CA SER A 151 -17.05 -2.96 -11.02
C SER A 151 -15.58 -3.12 -10.62
N GLY A 152 -14.89 -2.06 -10.21
CA GLY A 152 -13.50 -2.15 -9.76
C GLY A 152 -13.31 -3.33 -8.80
N ARG A 153 -12.30 -4.17 -9.06
CA ARG A 153 -12.04 -5.38 -8.26
C ARG A 153 -11.57 -4.97 -6.87
N THR A 154 -12.43 -5.11 -5.87
CA THR A 154 -12.01 -5.04 -4.47
C THR A 154 -11.24 -6.32 -4.15
N VAL A 155 -9.93 -6.19 -3.97
CA VAL A 155 -9.05 -7.33 -3.64
C VAL A 155 -9.10 -7.55 -2.12
N GLY A 156 -9.43 -8.76 -1.70
CA GLY A 156 -9.40 -9.11 -0.28
C GLY A 156 -7.96 -9.04 0.28
N VAL A 157 -7.79 -8.65 1.54
CA VAL A 157 -6.45 -8.53 2.16
C VAL A 157 -5.63 -9.82 2.03
N THR A 158 -6.26 -10.98 2.20
CA THR A 158 -5.63 -12.30 2.04
C THR A 158 -5.18 -12.57 0.59
N GLU A 159 -5.96 -12.10 -0.38
CA GLU A 159 -5.65 -12.24 -1.80
C GLU A 159 -4.45 -11.36 -2.17
N LEU A 160 -4.43 -10.11 -1.70
CA LEU A 160 -3.31 -9.20 -1.88
C LEU A 160 -2.02 -9.73 -1.24
N GLN A 161 -2.10 -10.25 0.00
CA GLN A 161 -0.96 -10.89 0.66
C GLN A 161 -0.42 -12.08 -0.13
N THR A 162 -1.31 -12.92 -0.67
CA THR A 162 -0.90 -14.06 -1.50
C THR A 162 -0.18 -13.60 -2.76
N MET A 163 -0.70 -12.56 -3.44
CA MET A 163 -0.07 -11.99 -4.63
C MET A 163 1.32 -11.41 -4.32
N VAL A 164 1.42 -10.61 -3.25
CA VAL A 164 2.68 -10.01 -2.77
C VAL A 164 3.75 -11.08 -2.54
N LYS A 165 3.42 -12.16 -1.83
CA LYS A 165 4.38 -13.27 -1.59
C LYS A 165 4.75 -14.00 -2.88
N SER A 166 3.80 -14.17 -3.80
CA SER A 166 4.02 -14.93 -5.04
C SER A 166 4.99 -14.26 -6.02
N VAL A 167 5.15 -12.94 -5.92
CA VAL A 167 6.00 -12.15 -6.82
C VAL A 167 7.48 -12.24 -6.44
N ILE A 168 7.79 -12.48 -5.17
CA ILE A 168 9.17 -12.48 -4.68
C ILE A 168 9.88 -13.74 -5.19
N PRO A 169 11.01 -13.61 -5.91
CA PRO A 169 11.74 -14.76 -6.39
C PRO A 169 12.34 -15.53 -5.21
N PRO A 170 12.26 -16.88 -5.19
CA PRO A 170 12.89 -17.67 -4.15
C PRO A 170 14.41 -17.57 -4.26
N LEU A 171 15.09 -17.47 -3.11
CA LEU A 171 16.54 -17.61 -3.06
C LEU A 171 16.89 -19.09 -3.24
N THR A 172 17.51 -19.42 -4.37
CA THR A 172 17.92 -20.78 -4.73
C THR A 172 19.32 -20.77 -5.31
N ASN A 173 20.01 -21.90 -5.24
CA ASN A 173 21.36 -22.04 -5.81
C ASN A 173 21.36 -22.18 -7.34
N ASP A 174 20.18 -22.27 -7.96
CA ASP A 174 20.00 -22.50 -9.40
C ASP A 174 19.96 -21.18 -10.20
N LEU A 175 19.81 -20.04 -9.52
CA LEU A 175 19.77 -18.72 -10.15
C LEU A 175 21.19 -18.13 -10.31
N HIS A 176 21.45 -17.55 -11.47
CA HIS A 176 22.67 -16.84 -11.80
C HIS A 176 22.53 -15.32 -11.58
N LYS A 177 23.67 -14.68 -11.30
CA LYS A 177 23.78 -13.23 -11.12
C LYS A 177 23.09 -12.46 -12.25
N GLY A 178 22.15 -11.60 -11.88
CA GLY A 178 21.36 -10.76 -12.76
C GLY A 178 19.93 -11.27 -12.99
N GLN A 179 19.62 -12.53 -12.68
CA GLN A 179 18.28 -13.08 -12.90
C GLN A 179 17.25 -12.53 -11.91
N ALA A 180 17.64 -12.15 -10.69
CA ALA A 180 16.73 -11.55 -9.71
C ALA A 180 16.57 -10.03 -9.92
N GLY A 181 17.37 -9.37 -10.75
CA GLY A 181 17.10 -7.98 -11.13
C GLY A 181 18.33 -7.21 -11.57
N ARG A 182 18.19 -6.46 -12.66
CA ARG A 182 19.20 -5.52 -13.17
C ARG A 182 18.52 -4.18 -13.32
N ILE A 183 18.64 -3.34 -12.30
CA ILE A 183 17.89 -2.09 -12.20
C ILE A 183 18.81 -0.96 -12.64
N GLY A 184 18.35 -0.12 -13.58
CA GLY A 184 19.08 1.09 -13.96
C GLY A 184 18.42 2.33 -13.36
N ILE A 185 19.22 3.25 -12.84
CA ILE A 185 18.78 4.52 -12.27
C ILE A 185 19.35 5.60 -13.18
N ILE A 186 18.49 6.40 -13.79
CA ILE A 186 18.83 7.55 -14.63
C ILE A 186 18.63 8.81 -13.79
N GLY A 187 19.73 9.46 -13.43
CA GLY A 187 19.71 10.65 -12.59
C GLY A 187 21.10 11.01 -12.10
N GLY A 188 21.20 11.94 -11.17
CA GLY A 188 22.48 12.48 -10.71
C GLY A 188 23.04 13.55 -11.64
N CYS A 189 22.95 14.79 -11.19
CA CYS A 189 23.65 15.95 -11.74
C CYS A 189 24.74 16.44 -10.76
N GLN A 190 25.37 17.55 -11.10
CA GLN A 190 26.44 18.16 -10.29
C GLN A 190 26.03 18.37 -8.82
N GLU A 191 24.80 18.81 -8.57
CA GLU A 191 24.28 19.11 -7.24
C GLU A 191 23.64 17.90 -6.54
N TYR A 192 22.95 17.04 -7.29
CA TYR A 192 22.05 16.03 -6.72
C TYR A 192 22.61 14.60 -6.84
N THR A 193 23.73 14.34 -6.17
CA THR A 193 24.40 13.03 -6.18
C THR A 193 23.81 12.02 -5.19
N GLY A 194 23.16 12.49 -4.11
CA GLY A 194 22.60 11.61 -3.07
C GLY A 194 21.33 10.87 -3.51
N ALA A 195 20.45 11.52 -4.29
CA ALA A 195 19.20 10.94 -4.77
C ALA A 195 19.39 9.65 -5.61
N PRO A 196 20.24 9.62 -6.66
CA PRO A 196 20.46 8.38 -7.42
C PRO A 196 21.14 7.30 -6.57
N TYR A 197 21.99 7.67 -5.60
CA TYR A 197 22.56 6.73 -4.64
C TYR A 197 21.47 6.06 -3.79
N PHE A 198 20.58 6.84 -3.17
CA PHE A 198 19.51 6.31 -2.33
C PHE A 198 18.57 5.37 -3.08
N SER A 199 18.26 5.70 -4.33
CA SER A 199 17.47 4.83 -5.21
C SER A 199 18.22 3.52 -5.51
N ALA A 200 19.49 3.60 -5.93
CA ALA A 200 20.27 2.44 -6.32
C ALA A 200 20.63 1.50 -5.15
N ILE A 201 21.06 2.05 -4.01
CA ILE A 201 21.39 1.25 -2.82
C ILE A 201 20.15 0.56 -2.26
N THR A 202 18.99 1.22 -2.32
CA THR A 202 17.72 0.60 -1.92
C THR A 202 17.35 -0.54 -2.84
N ALA A 203 17.54 -0.39 -4.16
CA ALA A 203 17.31 -1.50 -5.09
C ALA A 203 18.15 -2.73 -4.74
N LEU A 204 19.45 -2.54 -4.44
CA LEU A 204 20.32 -3.64 -3.98
C LEU A 204 19.83 -4.24 -2.66
N LYS A 205 19.51 -3.41 -1.65
CA LYS A 205 19.08 -3.87 -0.32
C LYS A 205 17.71 -4.58 -0.33
N VAL A 206 16.84 -4.26 -1.28
CA VAL A 206 15.57 -4.97 -1.49
C VAL A 206 15.80 -6.35 -2.13
N GLY A 207 16.84 -6.50 -2.95
CA GLY A 207 17.20 -7.79 -3.55
C GLY A 207 17.46 -7.76 -5.06
N ALA A 208 17.71 -6.60 -5.67
CA ALA A 208 18.26 -6.57 -7.02
C ALA A 208 19.70 -7.13 -7.02
N ASP A 209 20.03 -7.95 -8.02
CA ASP A 209 21.40 -8.47 -8.17
C ASP A 209 22.39 -7.40 -8.59
N LEU A 210 21.95 -6.44 -9.41
CA LEU A 210 22.76 -5.37 -9.96
C LEU A 210 21.98 -4.05 -10.00
N ALA A 211 22.62 -2.98 -9.54
CA ALA A 211 22.14 -1.61 -9.69
C ALA A 211 23.14 -0.81 -10.54
N HIS A 212 22.64 -0.26 -11.65
CA HIS A 212 23.38 0.59 -12.56
C HIS A 212 22.94 2.03 -12.34
N VAL A 213 23.87 2.97 -12.19
CA VAL A 213 23.54 4.40 -12.11
C VAL A 213 24.08 5.08 -13.36
N PHE A 214 23.20 5.69 -14.15
CA PHE A 214 23.55 6.51 -15.30
C PHE A 214 23.40 7.96 -14.89
N CYS A 215 24.52 8.68 -14.85
CA CYS A 215 24.59 10.05 -14.35
C CYS A 215 25.43 10.95 -15.24
N THR A 216 25.47 12.25 -14.92
CA THR A 216 26.44 13.16 -15.52
C THR A 216 27.86 12.82 -15.07
N LYS A 217 28.85 13.27 -15.85
CA LYS A 217 30.26 13.02 -15.59
C LYS A 217 30.71 13.51 -14.21
N GLU A 218 30.24 14.68 -13.80
CA GLU A 218 30.62 15.31 -12.53
C GLU A 218 30.01 14.62 -11.30
N ALA A 219 28.82 14.03 -11.44
CA ALA A 219 28.16 13.32 -10.36
C ALA A 219 28.86 11.98 -10.02
N ALA A 220 29.49 11.36 -11.01
CA ALA A 220 29.95 9.98 -10.91
C ALA A 220 31.02 9.72 -9.84
N PRO A 221 32.07 10.55 -9.66
CA PRO A 221 33.07 10.32 -8.61
C PRO A 221 32.46 10.29 -7.21
N VAL A 222 31.50 11.19 -6.95
CA VAL A 222 30.80 11.29 -5.66
C VAL A 222 29.93 10.06 -5.44
N ILE A 223 29.11 9.68 -6.42
CA ILE A 223 28.24 8.50 -6.31
C ILE A 223 29.06 7.21 -6.09
N LYS A 224 30.16 7.04 -6.83
CA LYS A 224 31.09 5.91 -6.67
C LYS A 224 31.72 5.85 -5.27
N SER A 225 31.92 7.01 -4.64
CA SER A 225 32.50 7.07 -3.29
C SER A 225 31.53 6.61 -2.19
N TYR A 226 30.22 6.64 -2.44
CA TYR A 226 29.23 6.22 -1.44
C TYR A 226 29.13 4.70 -1.27
N SER A 227 29.36 3.92 -2.33
CA SER A 227 29.23 2.46 -2.30
C SER A 227 30.02 1.81 -3.45
N PRO A 228 30.92 0.84 -3.16
CA PRO A 228 31.64 0.08 -4.18
C PRO A 228 30.75 -0.92 -4.94
N GLU A 229 29.54 -1.21 -4.45
CA GLU A 229 28.60 -2.15 -5.06
C GLU A 229 27.89 -1.58 -6.29
N LEU A 230 27.79 -0.25 -6.41
CA LEU A 230 27.09 0.42 -7.51
C LEU A 230 27.91 0.44 -8.79
N ILE A 231 27.28 0.10 -9.92
CA ILE A 231 27.91 0.22 -11.25
C ILE A 231 27.54 1.58 -11.84
N VAL A 232 28.44 2.56 -11.74
CA VAL A 232 28.18 3.96 -12.12
C VAL A 232 28.75 4.29 -13.51
N HIS A 233 27.87 4.75 -14.40
CA HIS A 233 28.08 5.11 -15.80
C HIS A 233 27.97 6.63 -15.99
N PRO A 234 29.09 7.37 -16.08
CA PRO A 234 29.10 8.81 -16.37
C PRO A 234 28.87 9.02 -17.87
N ILE A 235 27.62 9.00 -18.34
CA ILE A 235 27.33 9.07 -19.78
C ILE A 235 26.20 10.02 -20.17
N LEU A 236 25.44 10.58 -19.22
CA LEU A 236 24.21 11.32 -19.56
C LEU A 236 24.44 12.65 -20.28
N ASP A 237 25.60 13.26 -20.07
CA ASP A 237 26.04 14.54 -20.63
C ASP A 237 27.08 14.37 -21.75
N HIS A 238 27.28 13.14 -22.24
CA HIS A 238 28.16 12.88 -23.37
C HIS A 238 27.50 13.25 -24.71
N VAL A 239 28.32 13.68 -25.68
CA VAL A 239 27.85 13.98 -27.06
C VAL A 239 27.13 12.79 -27.70
N ASN A 240 27.57 11.56 -27.41
CA ASN A 240 26.97 10.32 -27.91
C ASN A 240 26.21 9.54 -26.82
N ALA A 241 25.71 10.23 -25.79
CA ALA A 241 25.06 9.65 -24.61
C ALA A 241 24.02 8.58 -24.96
N LEU A 242 23.13 8.87 -25.92
CA LEU A 242 22.08 7.95 -26.34
C LEU A 242 22.63 6.62 -26.86
N ALA A 243 23.61 6.68 -27.77
CA ALA A 243 24.24 5.49 -28.36
C ALA A 243 25.05 4.69 -27.32
N GLU A 244 25.64 5.35 -26.33
CA GLU A 244 26.29 4.67 -25.21
C GLU A 244 25.28 3.99 -24.29
N PHE A 245 24.17 4.66 -23.99
CA PHE A 245 23.10 4.13 -23.15
C PHE A 245 22.41 2.93 -23.80
N GLU A 246 22.20 2.95 -25.11
CA GLU A 246 21.56 1.86 -25.87
C GLU A 246 22.28 0.51 -25.72
N LYS A 247 23.60 0.51 -25.49
CA LYS A 247 24.37 -0.71 -25.24
C LYS A 247 23.97 -1.42 -23.94
N TRP A 248 23.38 -0.67 -23.01
CA TRP A 248 22.94 -1.18 -21.71
C TRP A 248 21.47 -1.56 -21.67
N LEU A 249 20.61 -0.92 -22.46
CA LEU A 249 19.16 -1.17 -22.47
C LEU A 249 18.78 -2.67 -22.49
N PRO A 250 19.36 -3.53 -23.35
CA PRO A 250 18.99 -4.95 -23.40
C PRO A 250 19.34 -5.74 -22.13
N ARG A 251 20.16 -5.18 -21.23
CA ARG A 251 20.64 -5.83 -20.01
C ARG A 251 19.82 -5.44 -18.78
N LEU A 252 19.02 -4.37 -18.87
CA LEU A 252 18.27 -3.82 -17.76
C LEU A 252 16.83 -4.34 -17.78
N HIS A 253 16.33 -4.69 -16.59
CA HIS A 253 14.97 -5.20 -16.43
C HIS A 253 13.96 -4.10 -16.11
N THR A 254 14.37 -3.06 -15.37
CA THR A 254 13.57 -1.88 -15.05
C THR A 254 14.48 -0.66 -15.01
N LEU A 255 13.96 0.49 -15.43
CA LEU A 255 14.63 1.78 -15.28
C LEU A 255 13.87 2.69 -14.32
N VAL A 256 14.58 3.32 -13.41
CA VAL A 256 14.11 4.40 -12.55
C VAL A 256 14.65 5.72 -13.11
N VAL A 257 13.79 6.68 -13.43
CA VAL A 257 14.16 7.92 -14.09
C VAL A 257 13.81 9.11 -13.21
N GLY A 258 14.79 9.98 -12.97
CA GLY A 258 14.57 11.27 -12.31
C GLY A 258 15.28 11.52 -10.97
N PRO A 259 15.68 10.53 -10.14
CA PRO A 259 16.38 10.81 -8.88
C PRO A 259 17.62 11.68 -9.07
N GLY A 260 17.51 12.96 -8.70
CA GLY A 260 18.58 13.95 -8.88
C GLY A 260 18.96 14.24 -10.33
N LEU A 261 18.06 14.04 -11.29
CA LEU A 261 18.35 14.25 -12.72
C LEU A 261 18.70 15.71 -13.05
N GLY A 262 18.14 16.67 -12.31
CA GLY A 262 18.27 18.09 -12.62
C GLY A 262 17.45 18.45 -13.86
N ARG A 263 17.69 19.65 -14.38
CA ARG A 263 16.88 20.24 -15.48
C ARG A 263 17.72 20.82 -16.60
N ASP A 264 18.93 20.32 -16.77
CA ASP A 264 19.75 20.65 -17.94
C ASP A 264 19.04 20.19 -19.22
N THR A 265 18.95 21.07 -20.21
CA THR A 265 18.15 20.82 -21.41
C THR A 265 18.70 19.71 -22.28
N GLU A 266 20.01 19.53 -22.36
CA GLU A 266 20.63 18.49 -23.20
C GLU A 266 20.52 17.12 -22.54
N VAL A 267 20.69 17.06 -21.21
CA VAL A 267 20.41 15.85 -20.43
C VAL A 267 18.95 15.45 -20.56
N LEU A 268 18.00 16.39 -20.42
CA LEU A 268 16.58 16.09 -20.56
C LEU A 268 16.23 15.56 -21.96
N LYS A 269 16.78 16.14 -23.04
CA LYS A 269 16.59 15.62 -24.42
C LYS A 269 17.12 14.19 -24.58
N THR A 270 18.29 13.92 -24.00
CA THR A 270 18.87 12.57 -23.99
C THR A 270 17.95 11.59 -23.27
N VAL A 271 17.46 11.96 -22.08
CA VAL A 271 16.55 11.12 -21.29
C VAL A 271 15.20 10.91 -22.00
N SER A 272 14.64 11.94 -22.66
CA SER A 272 13.45 11.79 -23.50
C SER A 272 13.64 10.72 -24.57
N SER A 273 14.79 10.74 -25.26
CA SER A 273 15.13 9.76 -26.29
C SER A 273 15.29 8.35 -25.70
N VAL A 274 15.89 8.23 -24.52
CA VAL A 274 15.98 6.96 -23.79
C VAL A 274 14.59 6.44 -23.41
N ILE A 275 13.68 7.28 -22.91
CA ILE A 275 12.30 6.89 -22.58
C ILE A 275 11.57 6.37 -23.82
N GLN A 276 11.70 7.04 -24.97
CA GLN A 276 11.12 6.59 -26.23
C GLN A 276 11.67 5.21 -26.65
N ASN A 277 12.98 5.00 -26.54
CA ASN A 277 13.60 3.71 -26.80
C ASN A 277 13.14 2.61 -25.84
N CYS A 278 12.87 2.94 -24.58
CA CYS A 278 12.29 2.01 -23.60
C CYS A 278 10.88 1.62 -24.00
N LYS A 279 10.05 2.62 -24.37
CA LYS A 279 8.68 2.43 -24.86
C LYS A 279 8.63 1.50 -26.06
N ALA A 280 9.52 1.69 -27.04
CA ALA A 280 9.62 0.81 -28.21
C ALA A 280 10.00 -0.64 -27.86
N ARG A 281 10.69 -0.86 -26.74
CA ARG A 281 11.15 -2.18 -26.27
C ARG A 281 10.28 -2.79 -25.18
N GLY A 282 9.30 -2.05 -24.66
CA GLY A 282 8.46 -2.49 -23.54
C GLY A 282 9.18 -2.57 -22.19
N ILE A 283 10.31 -1.88 -22.00
CA ILE A 283 11.11 -1.93 -20.76
C ILE A 283 10.40 -1.20 -19.60
N PRO A 284 10.06 -1.87 -18.48
CA PRO A 284 9.43 -1.24 -17.33
C PRO A 284 10.12 0.06 -16.86
N LEU A 285 9.32 1.12 -16.67
CA LEU A 285 9.79 2.42 -16.19
C LEU A 285 9.16 2.79 -14.84
N VAL A 286 9.96 3.38 -13.96
CA VAL A 286 9.53 4.12 -12.77
C VAL A 286 10.01 5.55 -12.92
N ILE A 287 9.13 6.54 -12.88
CA ILE A 287 9.48 7.94 -13.09
C ILE A 287 9.16 8.73 -11.83
N ASP A 288 10.19 9.36 -11.26
CA ASP A 288 10.13 10.12 -10.01
C ASP A 288 10.77 11.50 -10.17
N ALA A 289 10.52 12.42 -9.22
CA ALA A 289 11.20 13.72 -9.12
C ALA A 289 11.31 14.50 -10.46
N ASP A 290 12.53 14.87 -10.90
CA ASP A 290 12.73 15.63 -12.15
C ASP A 290 12.35 14.83 -13.41
N GLY A 291 12.25 13.50 -13.32
CA GLY A 291 11.62 12.70 -14.36
C GLY A 291 10.13 13.04 -14.52
N LEU A 292 9.43 13.31 -13.43
CA LEU A 292 8.02 13.76 -13.48
C LEU A 292 7.91 15.20 -13.99
N PHE A 293 8.91 16.04 -13.72
CA PHE A 293 9.00 17.36 -14.36
C PHE A 293 9.05 17.20 -15.89
N LEU A 294 9.94 16.35 -16.40
CA LEU A 294 10.04 16.04 -17.83
C LEU A 294 8.70 15.53 -18.41
N ILE A 295 8.04 14.59 -17.72
CA ILE A 295 6.74 14.06 -18.16
C ILE A 295 5.63 15.11 -18.08
N THR A 296 5.69 16.06 -17.15
CA THR A 296 4.71 17.15 -17.10
C THR A 296 4.87 18.11 -18.28
N GLU A 297 6.11 18.37 -18.71
CA GLU A 297 6.36 19.19 -19.90
C GLU A 297 5.99 18.46 -21.20
N SER A 298 6.29 17.15 -21.26
CA SER A 298 6.09 16.28 -22.43
C SER A 298 5.37 14.96 -22.07
N PRO A 299 4.04 14.98 -21.80
CA PRO A 299 3.30 13.79 -21.39
C PRO A 299 3.30 12.67 -22.45
N GLU A 300 3.39 13.02 -23.73
CA GLU A 300 3.40 12.10 -24.88
C GLU A 300 4.49 11.03 -24.81
N LEU A 301 5.58 11.31 -24.07
CA LEU A 301 6.66 10.35 -23.82
C LEU A 301 6.14 9.04 -23.20
N VAL A 302 5.13 9.12 -22.34
CA VAL A 302 4.62 7.97 -21.56
C VAL A 302 3.14 7.71 -21.72
N VAL A 303 2.36 8.60 -22.36
CA VAL A 303 0.95 8.35 -22.65
C VAL A 303 0.79 7.00 -23.38
N SER A 304 -0.15 6.19 -22.89
CA SER A 304 -0.44 4.82 -23.35
C SER A 304 0.70 3.82 -23.16
N TYR A 305 1.74 4.16 -22.39
CA TYR A 305 2.80 3.25 -22.05
C TYR A 305 2.54 2.57 -20.70
N THR A 306 1.72 1.51 -20.72
CA THR A 306 1.25 0.81 -19.51
C THR A 306 2.37 0.21 -18.66
N ASN A 307 3.56 -0.02 -19.24
CA ASN A 307 4.76 -0.45 -18.51
C ASN A 307 5.46 0.72 -17.80
N THR A 308 4.71 1.67 -17.25
CA THR A 308 5.22 2.84 -16.55
C THR A 308 4.50 3.04 -15.22
N VAL A 309 5.28 3.35 -14.18
CA VAL A 309 4.81 3.83 -12.87
C VAL A 309 5.31 5.26 -12.67
N LEU A 310 4.40 6.21 -12.49
CA LEU A 310 4.72 7.58 -12.08
C LEU A 310 4.56 7.68 -10.56
N THR A 311 5.51 8.29 -9.85
CA THR A 311 5.50 8.39 -8.38
C THR A 311 5.33 9.82 -7.85
N PRO A 312 4.33 10.61 -8.29
CA PRO A 312 4.23 12.00 -7.92
C PRO A 312 3.92 12.23 -6.44
N ASN A 313 4.59 13.22 -5.85
CA ASN A 313 4.14 13.83 -4.61
C ASN A 313 2.89 14.70 -4.84
N VAL A 314 2.29 15.22 -3.77
CA VAL A 314 1.05 16.04 -3.85
C VAL A 314 1.17 17.20 -4.84
N VAL A 315 2.31 17.90 -4.89
CA VAL A 315 2.54 19.05 -5.78
C VAL A 315 2.78 18.60 -7.21
N GLU A 316 3.61 17.58 -7.42
CA GLU A 316 3.85 16.97 -8.74
C GLU A 316 2.56 16.43 -9.34
N PHE A 317 1.73 15.78 -8.53
CA PHE A 317 0.43 15.24 -8.94
C PHE A 317 -0.50 16.36 -9.39
N GLN A 318 -0.60 17.45 -8.62
CA GLN A 318 -1.44 18.60 -8.99
C GLN A 318 -1.01 19.20 -10.33
N ARG A 319 0.30 19.35 -10.57
CA ARG A 319 0.83 19.89 -11.83
C ARG A 319 0.52 18.97 -13.01
N LEU A 320 0.77 17.68 -12.85
CA LEU A 320 0.50 16.69 -13.90
C LEU A 320 -1.00 16.56 -14.18
N PHE A 321 -1.84 16.61 -13.15
CA PHE A 321 -3.29 16.58 -13.29
C PHE A 321 -3.81 17.82 -14.04
N ASP A 322 -3.36 19.02 -13.66
CA ASP A 322 -3.69 20.29 -14.33
C ASP A 322 -3.29 20.24 -15.81
N LYS A 323 -2.08 19.74 -16.10
CA LYS A 323 -1.58 19.57 -17.48
C LYS A 323 -2.44 18.62 -18.32
N MET A 324 -2.86 17.49 -17.75
CA MET A 324 -3.57 16.44 -18.49
C MET A 324 -5.08 16.68 -18.62
N ILE A 325 -5.69 17.35 -17.63
CA ILE A 325 -7.15 17.46 -17.51
C ILE A 325 -7.62 18.91 -17.70
N GLY A 326 -6.73 19.90 -17.53
CA GLY A 326 -7.07 21.33 -17.66
C GLY A 326 -7.77 21.92 -16.43
N GLU A 327 -7.82 21.18 -15.33
CA GLU A 327 -8.39 21.62 -14.05
C GLU A 327 -7.49 21.19 -12.90
N ARG A 328 -7.45 21.97 -11.82
CA ARG A 328 -6.77 21.54 -10.60
C ARG A 328 -7.69 20.67 -9.75
N PRO A 329 -7.18 19.55 -9.19
CA PRO A 329 -7.97 18.73 -8.29
C PRO A 329 -8.32 19.56 -7.05
N GLY A 330 -9.61 19.68 -6.74
CA GLY A 330 -10.10 20.46 -5.60
C GLY A 330 -9.63 19.88 -4.26
N GLN A 331 -9.39 20.73 -3.25
CA GLN A 331 -8.86 20.31 -1.94
C GLN A 331 -9.73 19.30 -1.18
N ASN A 332 -11.03 19.22 -1.48
CA ASN A 332 -12.01 18.31 -0.87
C ASN A 332 -12.43 17.13 -1.77
N GLN A 333 -11.73 16.90 -2.90
CA GLN A 333 -12.10 15.83 -3.83
C GLN A 333 -11.56 14.46 -3.41
N ASP A 334 -12.24 13.42 -3.87
CA ASP A 334 -11.83 12.02 -3.71
C ASP A 334 -10.50 11.77 -4.44
N LEU A 335 -9.41 11.69 -3.67
CA LEU A 335 -8.06 11.45 -4.17
C LEU A 335 -7.95 10.13 -4.94
N ALA A 336 -8.72 9.11 -4.55
CA ALA A 336 -8.75 7.82 -5.23
C ALA A 336 -9.38 7.94 -6.62
N ALA A 337 -10.49 8.67 -6.71
CA ALA A 337 -11.13 8.98 -8.00
C ALA A 337 -10.21 9.80 -8.90
N ASN A 338 -9.54 10.82 -8.36
CA ASN A 338 -8.62 11.66 -9.13
C ASN A 338 -7.39 10.90 -9.64
N THR A 339 -6.79 10.04 -8.79
CA THR A 339 -5.66 9.21 -9.21
C THR A 339 -6.05 8.24 -10.31
N LYS A 340 -7.24 7.63 -10.19
CA LYS A 340 -7.79 6.75 -11.22
C LYS A 340 -8.04 7.49 -12.53
N LEU A 341 -8.66 8.68 -12.45
CA LEU A 341 -8.94 9.50 -13.63
C LEU A 341 -7.65 9.89 -14.36
N LEU A 342 -6.63 10.37 -13.62
CA LEU A 342 -5.34 10.71 -14.22
C LEU A 342 -4.70 9.51 -14.92
N ALA A 343 -4.71 8.34 -14.27
CA ALA A 343 -4.20 7.11 -14.86
C ALA A 343 -4.94 6.75 -16.17
N GLN A 344 -6.27 6.92 -16.22
CA GLN A 344 -7.07 6.71 -17.43
C GLN A 344 -6.72 7.72 -18.53
N CYS A 345 -6.63 9.01 -18.21
CA CYS A 345 -6.26 10.06 -19.15
C CYS A 345 -4.85 9.87 -19.74
N MET A 346 -3.94 9.28 -18.98
CA MET A 346 -2.59 8.94 -19.45
C MET A 346 -2.49 7.58 -20.14
N GLY A 347 -3.62 6.93 -20.46
CA GLY A 347 -3.65 5.67 -21.20
C GLY A 347 -3.35 4.44 -20.35
N ASN A 348 -3.86 4.40 -19.12
CA ASN A 348 -3.79 3.27 -18.19
C ASN A 348 -2.38 2.89 -17.73
N LEU A 349 -1.45 3.86 -17.70
CA LEU A 349 -0.21 3.71 -16.93
C LEU A 349 -0.50 3.79 -15.42
N THR A 350 0.43 3.33 -14.60
CA THR A 350 0.25 3.35 -13.14
C THR A 350 0.65 4.70 -12.55
N ILE A 351 -0.21 5.28 -11.72
CA ILE A 351 0.08 6.43 -10.87
C ILE A 351 0.16 5.97 -9.42
N LEU A 352 1.27 6.26 -8.75
CA LEU A 352 1.49 6.14 -7.31
C LEU A 352 1.52 7.56 -6.74
N GLN A 353 0.36 8.05 -6.28
CA GLN A 353 0.24 9.35 -5.63
C GLN A 353 0.73 9.25 -4.19
N LYS A 354 1.86 9.89 -3.87
CA LYS A 354 2.46 9.92 -2.52
C LYS A 354 1.69 10.91 -1.63
N GLY A 355 1.33 10.48 -0.43
CA GLY A 355 0.50 11.29 0.50
C GLY A 355 0.56 10.85 1.95
N SER A 356 -0.39 11.33 2.77
CA SER A 356 -0.61 10.76 4.11
C SER A 356 -0.97 9.28 4.00
N GLU A 357 -1.82 8.97 3.03
CA GLU A 357 -2.04 7.64 2.47
C GLU A 357 -1.52 7.66 1.03
N ASP A 358 -0.84 6.60 0.60
CA ASP A 358 -0.43 6.50 -0.79
C ASP A 358 -1.53 5.81 -1.60
N ILE A 359 -1.87 6.38 -2.75
CA ILE A 359 -2.93 5.88 -3.62
C ILE A 359 -2.29 5.41 -4.91
N ILE A 360 -2.56 4.17 -5.29
CA ILE A 360 -1.98 3.54 -6.48
C ILE A 360 -3.10 3.13 -7.44
N SER A 361 -3.04 3.58 -8.69
CA SER A 361 -4.02 3.20 -9.71
C SER A 361 -3.42 3.08 -11.11
N ASP A 362 -3.89 2.08 -11.88
CA ASP A 362 -3.67 1.93 -13.33
C ASP A 362 -4.89 2.36 -14.16
N GLY A 363 -5.82 3.11 -13.54
CA GLY A 363 -7.08 3.52 -14.14
C GLY A 363 -8.19 2.47 -14.09
N ASN A 364 -7.86 1.21 -13.78
CA ASN A 364 -8.84 0.13 -13.63
C ASN A 364 -8.97 -0.30 -12.16
N THR A 365 -7.82 -0.46 -11.52
CA THR A 365 -7.63 -0.85 -10.12
C THR A 365 -7.26 0.36 -9.30
N VAL A 366 -7.73 0.45 -8.07
CA VAL A 366 -7.23 1.42 -7.08
C VAL A 366 -6.89 0.67 -5.80
N ILE A 367 -5.69 0.90 -5.28
CA ILE A 367 -5.23 0.38 -3.99
C ILE A 367 -4.76 1.57 -3.14
N MET A 368 -5.05 1.51 -1.85
CA MET A 368 -4.55 2.48 -0.88
C MET A 368 -3.59 1.80 0.09
N CYS A 369 -2.46 2.44 0.32
CA CYS A 369 -1.51 2.08 1.36
C CYS A 369 -1.66 3.09 2.52
N SER A 370 -2.52 2.74 3.48
CA SER A 370 -2.82 3.52 4.69
C SER A 370 -1.92 3.19 5.89
N THR A 371 -0.79 2.51 5.65
CA THR A 371 0.14 2.16 6.74
C THR A 371 0.78 3.42 7.29
N ASP A 372 0.85 3.51 8.62
CA ASP A 372 1.56 4.61 9.26
C ASP A 372 3.04 4.58 8.85
N GLY A 373 3.50 5.70 8.29
CA GLY A 373 4.91 5.96 8.10
C GLY A 373 5.51 6.60 9.34
N CYS A 374 6.26 7.68 9.15
CA CYS A 374 6.71 8.53 10.24
C CYS A 374 6.31 10.00 10.04
N PRO A 375 6.23 10.81 11.11
CA PRO A 375 5.92 12.23 11.01
C PRO A 375 7.11 13.07 10.48
N ARG A 376 8.31 12.49 10.34
CA ARG A 376 9.53 13.18 9.94
C ARG A 376 9.75 13.09 8.43
N ARG A 377 9.77 14.26 7.77
CA ARG A 377 10.06 14.38 6.34
C ARG A 377 11.55 14.67 6.07
N CYS A 378 12.40 13.66 6.10
CA CYS A 378 13.77 13.80 5.58
C CYS A 378 13.78 13.71 4.04
N GLY A 379 14.63 14.51 3.39
CA GLY A 379 14.91 14.36 1.96
C GLY A 379 15.59 13.01 1.70
N GLY A 380 15.27 12.37 0.57
CA GLY A 380 15.74 11.03 0.22
C GLY A 380 14.68 9.93 0.30
N GLN A 381 13.61 10.08 1.08
CA GLN A 381 12.61 9.01 1.24
C GLN A 381 11.91 8.60 -0.08
N GLY A 382 11.67 9.58 -0.97
CA GLY A 382 11.13 9.32 -2.30
C GLY A 382 12.08 8.50 -3.18
N ASP A 383 13.39 8.72 -3.04
CA ASP A 383 14.41 7.99 -3.79
C ASP A 383 14.47 6.52 -3.37
N LEU A 384 14.34 6.23 -2.06
CA LEU A 384 14.21 4.84 -1.57
C LEU A 384 12.92 4.19 -2.14
N LEU A 385 11.82 4.93 -2.21
CA LEU A 385 10.56 4.44 -2.79
C LEU A 385 10.71 4.12 -4.29
N SER A 386 11.32 5.00 -5.08
CA SER A 386 11.51 4.77 -6.51
C SER A 386 12.44 3.59 -6.79
N GLY A 387 13.52 3.46 -6.00
CA GLY A 387 14.46 2.33 -6.08
C GLY A 387 13.81 0.99 -5.77
N SER A 388 13.07 0.90 -4.66
CA SER A 388 12.33 -0.32 -4.28
C SER A 388 11.21 -0.65 -5.27
N THR A 389 10.50 0.35 -5.78
CA THR A 389 9.48 0.18 -6.83
C THR A 389 10.10 -0.46 -8.07
N GLY A 390 11.30 -0.04 -8.49
CA GLY A 390 12.00 -0.61 -9.64
C GLY A 390 12.23 -2.13 -9.53
N VAL A 391 12.61 -2.59 -8.33
CA VAL A 391 12.83 -4.02 -8.04
C VAL A 391 11.53 -4.80 -8.08
N PHE A 392 10.54 -4.36 -7.30
CA PHE A 392 9.24 -5.03 -7.24
C PHE A 392 8.54 -5.05 -8.59
N TYR A 393 8.75 -4.03 -9.42
CA TYR A 393 8.15 -3.97 -10.76
C TYR A 393 8.74 -5.03 -11.69
N ASN A 394 10.07 -5.21 -11.68
CA ASN A 394 10.71 -6.31 -12.41
C ASN A 394 10.14 -7.67 -11.97
N TRP A 395 10.05 -7.90 -10.67
CA TRP A 395 9.51 -9.16 -10.14
C TRP A 395 8.05 -9.38 -10.53
N ALA A 396 7.21 -8.34 -10.43
CA ALA A 396 5.79 -8.44 -10.77
C ALA A 396 5.58 -8.68 -12.26
N VAL A 397 6.36 -8.02 -13.13
CA VAL A 397 6.32 -8.23 -14.59
C VAL A 397 6.70 -9.66 -14.94
N LYS A 398 7.78 -10.21 -14.36
CA LYS A 398 8.18 -11.61 -14.55
C LYS A 398 7.06 -12.56 -14.11
N LYS A 399 6.50 -12.33 -12.92
CA LYS A 399 5.43 -13.18 -12.39
C LYS A 399 4.15 -13.14 -13.23
N SER A 400 3.81 -11.97 -13.76
CA SER A 400 2.69 -11.81 -14.68
C SER A 400 2.93 -12.51 -16.01
N ALA A 401 4.16 -12.52 -16.51
CA ALA A 401 4.54 -13.21 -17.75
C ALA A 401 4.40 -14.74 -17.62
N ASP A 402 4.58 -15.29 -16.41
CA ASP A 402 4.35 -16.71 -16.10
C ASP A 402 2.86 -17.10 -16.03
N GLY A 403 1.94 -16.18 -16.35
CA GLY A 403 0.49 -16.42 -16.34
C GLY A 403 -0.14 -16.43 -14.94
N THR A 404 0.62 -16.04 -13.90
CA THR A 404 0.07 -15.93 -12.55
C THR A 404 -0.85 -14.72 -12.47
N ALA A 405 -2.09 -14.93 -12.02
CA ALA A 405 -3.06 -13.86 -11.83
C ALA A 405 -2.64 -12.95 -10.66
N ILE A 406 -2.06 -11.80 -11.00
CA ILE A 406 -1.75 -10.72 -10.07
C ILE A 406 -2.56 -9.45 -10.42
N LEU A 407 -2.55 -8.47 -9.53
CA LEU A 407 -2.96 -7.10 -9.88
C LEU A 407 -1.99 -6.54 -10.92
N GLY A 408 -2.39 -5.45 -11.61
CA GLY A 408 -1.53 -4.77 -12.56
C GLY A 408 -0.09 -4.67 -12.03
N PRO A 409 0.94 -5.14 -12.77
CA PRO A 409 2.28 -5.30 -12.20
C PRO A 409 2.84 -4.01 -11.57
N GLY A 410 2.54 -2.85 -12.15
CA GLY A 410 2.89 -1.55 -11.58
C GLY A 410 2.14 -1.22 -10.29
N VAL A 411 0.85 -1.55 -10.21
CA VAL A 411 0.01 -1.34 -9.02
C VAL A 411 0.53 -2.17 -7.84
N LEU A 412 0.82 -3.46 -8.08
CA LEU A 412 1.34 -4.35 -7.05
C LEU A 412 2.73 -3.91 -6.58
N ALA A 413 3.61 -3.54 -7.52
CA ALA A 413 4.94 -3.04 -7.21
C ALA A 413 4.92 -1.74 -6.39
N GLY A 414 4.07 -0.78 -6.78
CA GLY A 414 3.88 0.47 -6.04
C GLY A 414 3.37 0.23 -4.62
N TYR A 415 2.39 -0.67 -4.45
CA TYR A 415 1.91 -1.05 -3.12
C TYR A 415 3.01 -1.68 -2.25
N MET A 416 3.76 -2.65 -2.79
CA MET A 416 4.86 -3.31 -2.06
C MET A 416 5.94 -2.30 -1.64
N ALA A 417 6.32 -1.39 -2.53
CA ALA A 417 7.29 -0.33 -2.25
C ALA A 417 6.80 0.62 -1.15
N CYS A 418 5.55 1.10 -1.24
CA CYS A 418 4.94 1.95 -0.22
C CYS A 418 4.92 1.28 1.15
N ARG A 419 4.49 0.01 1.22
CA ARG A 419 4.47 -0.76 2.48
C ARG A 419 5.86 -0.89 3.09
N LEU A 420 6.86 -1.22 2.27
CA LEU A 420 8.23 -1.39 2.73
C LEU A 420 8.81 -0.07 3.27
N ILE A 421 8.73 1.01 2.48
CA ILE A 421 9.37 2.28 2.86
C ILE A 421 8.68 2.94 4.04
N ARG A 422 7.35 2.85 4.15
CA ARG A 422 6.62 3.33 5.34
C ARG A 422 7.07 2.60 6.60
N GLU A 423 7.23 1.28 6.53
CA GLU A 423 7.71 0.49 7.67
C GLU A 423 9.18 0.79 8.02
N CYS A 424 10.06 0.94 7.01
CA CYS A 424 11.45 1.36 7.23
C CYS A 424 11.51 2.73 7.91
N SER A 425 10.71 3.68 7.42
CA SER A 425 10.59 5.04 7.96
C SER A 425 10.08 5.05 9.40
N ARG A 426 9.08 4.22 9.72
CA ARG A 426 8.56 4.05 11.08
C ARG A 426 9.62 3.51 12.03
N ARG A 427 10.40 2.50 11.61
CA ARG A 427 11.49 1.92 12.41
C ARG A 427 12.63 2.91 12.62
N ALA A 428 13.09 3.54 11.54
CA ALA A 428 14.14 4.56 11.59
C ALA A 428 13.75 5.72 12.53
N PHE A 429 12.48 6.15 12.48
CA PHE A 429 11.98 7.20 13.36
C PHE A 429 11.86 6.75 14.81
N THR A 430 11.50 5.49 15.06
CA THR A 430 11.48 4.95 16.43
C THR A 430 12.87 4.98 17.06
N SER A 431 13.92 4.71 16.27
CA SER A 431 15.30 4.72 16.74
C SER A 431 15.91 6.13 16.84
N ASN A 432 15.63 7.01 15.86
CA ASN A 432 16.35 8.28 15.71
C ASN A 432 15.49 9.53 15.99
N GLY A 433 14.17 9.38 16.09
CA GLY A 433 13.25 10.49 16.36
C GLY A 433 13.46 11.68 15.43
N ARG A 434 13.71 12.85 16.01
CA ARG A 434 13.87 14.12 15.27
C ARG A 434 15.07 14.12 14.33
N SER A 435 16.17 13.45 14.68
CA SER A 435 17.42 13.47 13.92
C SER A 435 17.42 12.52 12.73
N MET A 436 16.35 11.74 12.52
CA MET A 436 16.25 10.79 11.42
C MET A 436 16.53 11.45 10.05
N VAL A 437 17.41 10.81 9.28
CA VAL A 437 17.78 11.13 7.88
C VAL A 437 17.49 9.93 6.96
N ALA A 438 17.59 10.10 5.64
CA ALA A 438 17.26 9.02 4.69
C ALA A 438 18.16 7.79 4.84
N SER A 439 19.44 7.98 5.15
CA SER A 439 20.38 6.88 5.38
C SER A 439 19.95 5.96 6.52
N ASP A 440 19.24 6.48 7.52
CA ASP A 440 18.78 5.70 8.68
C ASP A 440 17.69 4.69 8.30
N LEU A 441 17.03 4.84 7.15
CA LEU A 441 16.03 3.88 6.68
C LEU A 441 16.69 2.63 6.08
N ILE A 442 17.90 2.76 5.51
CA ILE A 442 18.58 1.69 4.77
C ILE A 442 18.83 0.45 5.65
N PRO A 443 19.32 0.56 6.90
CA PRO A 443 19.51 -0.59 7.78
C PRO A 443 18.22 -1.36 8.11
N HIS A 444 17.06 -0.72 8.00
CA HIS A 444 15.78 -1.35 8.31
C HIS A 444 15.16 -2.10 7.13
N ILE A 445 15.68 -1.94 5.90
CA ILE A 445 15.11 -2.56 4.69
C ILE A 445 14.96 -4.08 4.86
N HIS A 446 16.01 -4.78 5.28
CA HIS A 446 15.97 -6.24 5.39
C HIS A 446 14.91 -6.71 6.39
N GLN A 447 14.93 -6.21 7.63
CA GLN A 447 13.98 -6.64 8.64
C GLN A 447 12.53 -6.25 8.27
N SER A 448 12.33 -5.07 7.70
CA SER A 448 11.01 -4.65 7.20
C SER A 448 10.54 -5.52 6.04
N PHE A 449 11.44 -5.92 5.14
CA PHE A 449 11.14 -6.82 4.04
C PHE A 449 10.66 -8.18 4.57
N ASP A 450 11.44 -8.80 5.47
CA ASP A 450 11.10 -10.08 6.05
C ASP A 450 9.76 -10.03 6.81
N ASP A 451 9.57 -9.04 7.67
CA ASP A 451 8.35 -8.94 8.49
C ASP A 451 7.07 -8.72 7.67
N ILE A 452 7.17 -8.12 6.48
CA ILE A 452 6.02 -7.85 5.62
C ILE A 452 5.79 -8.98 4.62
N PHE A 453 6.86 -9.54 4.06
CA PHE A 453 6.79 -10.33 2.84
C PHE A 453 7.16 -11.79 2.99
N VAL A 454 7.91 -12.17 4.02
CA VAL A 454 8.33 -13.56 4.28
C VAL A 454 7.41 -14.14 5.35
#